data_AF-A0A7Y7IQC0-F1
#
_entry.id   AF-A0A7Y7IQC0-F1
#
_cell.length_a   1.000
_cell.length_b   1.000
_cell.length_c   1.000
_cell.angle_alpha   90.00
_cell.angle_beta   90.00
_cell.angle_gamma   90.00
#
_symmetry.space_group_name_H-M   'P 1'
#
loop_
_entity.id
_entity.type
_entity.pdbx_description
1 polymer ?
#
loop_
_entity_poly.entity_id
_entity_poly.type
_entity_poly.pdbx_seq_one_letter_code
_entity_poly.pdbx_strand_id
1 'polypeptide(L)' 'LGVAAALEADPALAAGLNVAGGQVVHHSVSTAHGLPLAQDWHQLV' A
#
# COMPACT_ATOMS: atom_id res chain seq x y z
N LEU A 1 6.49 7.56 -16.63
CA LEU A 1 5.59 7.44 -15.45
C LEU A 1 6.01 6.21 -14.66
N GLY A 2 5.93 6.26 -13.33
CA GLY A 2 6.33 5.19 -12.41
C GLY A 2 5.17 4.70 -11.53
N VAL A 3 5.47 3.78 -10.62
CA VAL A 3 4.46 3.12 -9.76
C VAL A 3 3.67 4.13 -8.93
N ALA A 4 4.33 5.10 -8.28
CA ALA A 4 3.65 6.14 -7.50
C ALA A 4 2.61 6.90 -8.34
N ALA A 5 2.98 7.35 -9.55
CA ALA A 5 2.08 8.08 -10.43
C ALA A 5 0.91 7.22 -10.95
N ALA A 6 1.08 5.90 -11.08
CA ALA A 6 0.00 5.00 -11.47
C ALA A 6 -1.00 4.79 -10.34
N LEU A 7 -0.51 4.62 -9.10
CA LEU A 7 -1.34 4.49 -7.91
C LEU A 7 -2.15 5.77 -7.64
N GLU A 8 -1.53 6.94 -7.83
CA GLU A 8 -2.22 8.24 -7.71
C GLU A 8 -3.31 8.45 -8.77
N ALA A 9 -3.09 7.97 -9.99
CA ALA A 9 -4.04 8.14 -11.09
C ALA A 9 -5.25 7.20 -11.01
N ASP A 10 -5.16 6.10 -10.25
CA ASP A 10 -6.20 5.07 -10.15
C ASP A 10 -6.45 4.67 -8.69
N PRO A 11 -7.51 5.20 -8.06
CA PRO A 11 -7.87 4.86 -6.69
C PRO A 11 -8.17 3.37 -6.47
N ALA A 12 -8.68 2.67 -7.49
CA ALA A 12 -8.95 1.24 -7.37
C ALA A 12 -7.65 0.44 -7.37
N LEU A 13 -6.66 0.87 -8.16
CA LEU A 13 -5.31 0.32 -8.12
C LEU A 13 -4.65 0.55 -6.75
N ALA A 14 -4.73 1.77 -6.22
CA ALA A 14 -4.20 2.11 -4.89
C ALA A 14 -4.85 1.29 -3.77
N ALA A 15 -6.18 1.09 -3.84
CA ALA A 15 -6.91 0.25 -2.88
C ALA A 15 -6.47 -1.22 -2.91
N GLY A 16 -5.89 -1.70 -4.01
CA GLY A 16 -5.37 -3.07 -4.14
C GLY A 16 -3.93 -3.27 -3.64
N LEU A 17 -3.22 -2.20 -3.24
CA LEU A 17 -1.83 -2.27 -2.81
C LEU A 17 -1.72 -2.95 -1.43
N ASN A 18 -0.95 -4.05 -1.35
CA ASN A 18 -0.79 -4.81 -0.11
C ASN A 18 0.52 -4.51 0.63
N VAL A 19 1.62 -4.39 -0.10
CA VAL A 19 2.98 -4.20 0.44
C VAL A 19 3.73 -3.18 -0.41
N ALA A 20 4.44 -2.27 0.26
CA ALA A 20 5.35 -1.31 -0.36
C ALA A 20 6.56 -1.11 0.55
N GLY A 21 7.76 -0.92 -0.01
CA GLY A 21 8.98 -0.74 0.79
C GLY A 21 9.26 -1.85 1.82
N GLY A 22 8.74 -3.07 1.61
CA GLY A 22 8.82 -4.18 2.57
C GLY A 22 7.84 -4.10 3.75
N GLN A 23 6.91 -3.14 3.75
CA GLN A 23 5.92 -2.92 4.80
C GLN A 23 4.50 -3.21 4.31
N VAL A 24 3.64 -3.73 5.19
CA VAL A 24 2.21 -3.95 4.90
C VAL A 24 1.48 -2.61 4.93
N VAL A 25 0.73 -2.31 3.88
CA VAL A 25 -0.07 -1.07 3.74
C VAL A 25 -1.57 -1.34 3.66
N HIS A 26 -1.99 -2.60 3.48
CA HIS A 26 -3.42 -2.96 3.42
C HIS A 26 -3.96 -3.43 4.77
N HIS A 27 -5.04 -2.79 5.23
CA HIS A 27 -5.62 -3.04 6.55
C HIS A 27 -6.05 -4.50 6.75
N SER A 28 -6.68 -5.13 5.74
CA SER A 28 -7.13 -6.53 5.89
C SER A 28 -5.97 -7.51 6.07
N VAL A 29 -4.85 -7.28 5.40
CA VAL A 29 -3.64 -8.12 5.51
C VAL A 29 -3.02 -7.96 6.89
N SER A 30 -2.91 -6.70 7.36
CA SER A 30 -2.43 -6.41 8.71
C SER A 30 -3.27 -7.13 9.77
N THR A 31 -4.59 -6.98 9.72
CA THR A 31 -5.51 -7.59 10.70
C THR A 31 -5.53 -9.12 10.61
N ALA A 32 -5.55 -9.70 9.41
CA ALA A 32 -5.61 -11.15 9.23
C ALA A 32 -4.36 -11.88 9.75
N HIS A 33 -3.20 -11.21 9.73
CA HIS A 33 -1.91 -11.81 10.07
C HIS A 33 -1.24 -11.20 11.30
N GLY A 34 -1.84 -10.22 11.97
CA GLY A 34 -1.26 -9.53 13.13
C GLY A 34 0.01 -8.76 12.81
N LEU A 35 0.14 -8.23 11.59
CA LEU A 35 1.33 -7.51 11.11
C LEU A 35 1.18 -5.99 11.30
N PRO A 36 2.27 -5.24 11.53
CA PRO A 36 2.21 -3.77 11.57
C PRO A 36 1.68 -3.17 10.26
N LEU A 37 0.79 -2.19 10.38
CA LEU A 37 0.27 -1.42 9.24
C LEU A 37 1.05 -0.12 9.10
N ALA A 38 1.65 0.11 7.92
CA ALA A 38 2.28 1.38 7.60
C ALA A 38 1.22 2.48 7.43
N GLN A 39 1.54 3.70 7.88
CA GLN A 39 0.58 4.81 7.89
C GLN A 39 0.38 5.45 6.52
N ASP A 40 1.42 5.45 5.68
CA ASP A 40 1.40 6.14 4.39
C ASP A 40 2.28 5.39 3.37
N TRP A 41 1.65 4.89 2.29
CA TRP A 41 2.37 4.19 1.23
C TRP A 41 3.13 5.13 0.30
N HIS A 42 2.79 6.43 0.24
CA HIS A 42 3.47 7.40 -0.64
C HIS A 42 4.95 7.55 -0.27
N GLN A 43 5.32 7.29 0.99
CA GLN A 43 6.71 7.33 1.46
C GLN A 43 7.50 6.05 1.15
N LEU A 44 6.86 5.03 0.56
CA LEU A 44 7.40 3.68 0.41
C LEU A 44 7.59 3.23 -1.05
N VAL A 45 7.19 4.05 -2.02
CA VAL A 45 7.21 3.74 -3.46
C VAL A 45 7.94 4.80 -4.28
#